data_AF-A0A836TJB0-F1
#
_entry.id   AF-A0A836TJB0-F1
#
_cell.length_a   1.000
_cell.length_b   1.000
_cell.length_c   1.000
_cell.angle_alpha   90.00
_cell.angle_beta   90.00
_cell.angle_gamma   90.00
#
_symmetry.space_group_name_H-M   'P 1'
#
loop_
_entity.id
_entity.type
_entity.pdbx_description
1 polymer ?
#
loop_
_entity_poly.entity_id
_entity_poly.type
_entity_poly.pdbx_seq_one_letter_code
_entity_poly.pdbx_strand_id
1 'polypeptide(L)' 'RYIQREEIPVVPLYFARDGKRFRSLGEEGITFPIESNASNIGEIITELENENTAERAGRAMDHEAEDAFERLRAHGYM' A
#
# COMPACT_ATOMS: atom_id res chain seq x y z
N ARG A 1 11.49 7.08 -6.88
CA ARG A 1 12.62 7.86 -7.44
C ARG A 1 13.11 8.96 -6.48
N TYR A 2 12.27 9.88 -6.01
CA TYR A 2 12.70 10.96 -5.08
C TYR A 2 13.40 10.45 -3.81
N ILE A 3 12.76 9.51 -3.10
CA ILE A 3 13.29 8.88 -1.88
C ILE A 3 14.71 8.33 -2.06
N GLN A 4 14.99 7.67 -3.20
CA GLN A 4 16.31 7.13 -3.51
C GLN A 4 17.35 8.23 -3.72
N ARG A 5 16.97 9.31 -4.42
CA ARG A 5 17.88 10.41 -4.75
C ARG A 5 18.29 11.21 -3.52
N GLU A 6 17.36 11.42 -2.60
CA GLU A 6 17.57 12.19 -1.37
C GLU A 6 18.02 11.31 -0.19
N GLU A 7 18.24 10.01 -0.42
CA GLU A 7 18.62 9.03 0.61
C GLU A 7 17.71 9.07 1.84
N ILE A 8 16.40 9.30 1.62
CA ILE A 8 15.43 9.43 2.69
C ILE A 8 15.21 8.06 3.35
N PRO A 9 15.33 7.96 4.69
CA PRO A 9 15.02 6.72 5.40
C PRO A 9 13.58 6.27 5.17
N VAL A 10 13.39 4.96 4.96
CA VAL A 10 12.09 4.36 4.65
C VAL A 10 11.72 3.31 5.69
N VAL A 11 10.42 3.19 5.97
CA VAL A 11 9.89 2.16 6.85
C VAL A 11 10.22 0.76 6.29
N PRO A 12 10.80 -0.16 7.07
CA PRO A 12 11.21 -1.47 6.57
C PRO A 12 10.08 -2.33 5.97
N LEU A 13 8.83 -2.08 6.37
CA LEU A 13 7.64 -2.79 5.85
C LEU A 13 7.41 -2.58 4.35
N TYR A 14 8.01 -1.55 3.75
CA TYR A 14 7.97 -1.35 2.31
C TYR A 14 8.83 -2.35 1.53
N PHE A 15 9.77 -3.04 2.19
CA PHE A 15 10.61 -4.05 1.57
C PHE A 15 10.01 -5.44 1.74
N ALA A 16 10.30 -6.29 0.76
CA ALA A 16 9.84 -7.67 0.74
C ALA A 16 10.43 -8.46 1.90
N ARG A 17 9.55 -9.17 2.60
CA ARG A 17 9.88 -10.21 3.58
C ARG A 17 9.02 -11.43 3.28
N ASP A 18 9.66 -12.58 3.16
CA ASP A 18 8.97 -13.85 2.84
C ASP A 18 8.11 -13.75 1.56
N GLY A 19 8.61 -13.04 0.54
CA GLY A 19 7.94 -12.85 -0.76
C GLY A 19 6.83 -11.80 -0.77
N LYS A 20 6.68 -11.01 0.30
CA LYS A 20 5.59 -10.03 0.44
C LYS A 20 6.08 -8.69 0.97
N ARG A 21 5.50 -7.58 0.48
CA ARG A 21 5.76 -6.23 0.99
C ARG A 21 4.49 -5.41 1.15
N PHE A 22 4.52 -4.39 1.99
CA PHE A 22 3.45 -3.41 2.04
C PHE A 22 3.66 -2.34 0.97
N ARG A 23 2.61 -2.04 0.22
CA ARG A 23 2.60 -0.95 -0.78
C ARG A 23 2.02 0.34 -0.21
N SER A 24 1.08 0.18 0.74
CA SER A 24 0.50 1.22 1.58
C SER A 24 0.58 0.81 3.05
N LEU A 25 0.69 1.77 3.96
CA LEU A 25 0.68 1.52 5.40
C LEU A 25 -0.53 2.18 6.05
N GLY A 26 -1.21 1.44 6.93
CA GLY A 26 -2.42 1.87 7.62
C GLY A 26 -2.63 1.07 8.90
N GLU A 27 -3.89 0.95 9.31
CA GLU A 27 -4.26 0.15 10.48
C GLU A 27 -3.97 -1.34 10.23
N GLU A 28 -3.48 -2.01 11.26
CA GLU A 28 -3.30 -3.46 11.28
C GLU A 28 -4.65 -4.19 11.14
N GLY A 29 -4.66 -5.34 10.47
CA GLY A 29 -5.88 -6.14 10.27
C GLY A 29 -6.77 -5.71 9.10
N ILE A 30 -6.59 -4.50 8.55
CA ILE A 30 -7.28 -4.02 7.34
C ILE A 30 -6.35 -3.50 6.23
N THR A 31 -5.04 -3.60 6.44
CA THR A 31 -4.00 -3.32 5.45
C THR A 31 -3.20 -4.59 5.19
N PHE A 32 -3.19 -5.07 3.95
CA PHE A 32 -2.56 -6.34 3.58
C PHE A 32 -1.36 -6.11 2.65
N PRO A 33 -0.31 -6.95 2.77
CA PRO A 33 0.83 -6.89 1.87
C PRO A 33 0.48 -7.48 0.50
N ILE A 34 1.28 -7.14 -0.49
CA ILE A 34 1.23 -7.69 -1.84
C ILE A 34 2.40 -8.65 -2.06
N GLU A 35 2.25 -9.58 -3.00
CA GLU A 35 3.36 -10.41 -3.49
C GLU A 35 4.42 -9.49 -4.11
N SER A 36 5.66 -9.63 -3.68
CA SER A 36 6.80 -8.85 -4.18
C SER A 36 8.12 -9.44 -3.66
N ASN A 37 9.16 -9.38 -4.48
CA ASN A 37 10.52 -9.74 -4.09
C ASN A 37 11.43 -8.52 -3.89
N ALA A 38 10.89 -7.30 -3.91
CA ALA A 38 11.67 -6.08 -3.87
C ALA A 38 12.27 -5.81 -2.47
N SER A 39 13.56 -6.03 -2.33
CA SER A 39 14.34 -5.90 -1.09
C SER A 39 14.92 -4.50 -0.85
N ASN A 40 14.87 -3.62 -1.86
CA ASN A 40 15.41 -2.26 -1.80
C ASN A 40 14.63 -1.28 -2.68
N ILE A 41 14.91 0.02 -2.55
CA ILE A 41 14.18 1.09 -3.27
C ILE A 41 14.36 1.00 -4.79
N GLY A 42 15.54 0.56 -5.26
CA GLY A 42 15.79 0.39 -6.69
C GLY A 42 14.88 -0.67 -7.29
N GLU A 43 14.80 -1.83 -6.64
CA GLU A 43 13.91 -2.93 -7.03
C GLU A 43 12.43 -2.51 -6.97
N ILE A 44 12.01 -1.76 -5.95
CA ILE A 44 10.64 -1.22 -5.88
C ILE A 44 10.36 -0.30 -7.08
N ILE A 45 11.30 0.56 -7.47
CA ILE A 45 11.11 1.45 -8.62
C ILE A 45 10.94 0.63 -9.91
N THR A 46 11.79 -0.38 -10.13
CA THR A 46 11.68 -1.25 -11.30
C THR A 46 10.38 -2.05 -11.29
N GLU A 47 9.93 -2.55 -10.15
CA GLU A 47 8.64 -3.22 -10.03
C GLU A 47 7.47 -2.28 -10.39
N LEU A 48 7.46 -1.07 -9.83
CA LEU A 48 6.42 -0.06 -10.09
C LEU A 48 6.37 0.40 -11.56
N GLU A 49 7.49 0.35 -12.29
CA GLU A 49 7.53 0.68 -13.72
C GLU A 49 6.88 -0.41 -14.59
N ASN A 50 6.80 -1.64 -14.09
CA ASN A 50 6.30 -2.80 -14.84
C ASN A 50 4.91 -3.29 -14.37
N GLU A 51 4.45 -2.85 -13.20
CA GLU A 51 3.16 -3.24 -12.64
C GLU A 51 2.11 -2.12 -12.70
N ASN A 52 0.87 -2.47 -13.00
CA ASN A 52 -0.29 -1.55 -12.97
C ASN A 52 -1.17 -1.69 -11.72
N THR A 53 -0.72 -2.44 -10.71
CA THR A 53 -1.42 -2.54 -9.42
C THR A 53 -1.53 -1.15 -8.80
N ALA A 54 -2.68 -0.78 -8.22
CA ALA A 54 -2.83 0.49 -7.51
C ALA A 54 -2.02 0.49 -6.20
N GLU A 55 -1.59 1.68 -5.74
CA GLU A 55 -0.85 1.80 -4.46
C GLU A 55 -1.65 1.25 -3.27
N ARG A 56 -2.95 1.55 -3.22
CA ARG A 56 -3.86 1.18 -2.11
C ARG A 56 -4.58 -0.15 -2.29
N ALA A 57 -4.18 -0.99 -3.25
CA ALA A 57 -4.88 -2.25 -3.55
C ALA A 57 -5.02 -3.20 -2.35
N GLY A 58 -4.10 -3.13 -1.38
CA GLY A 58 -4.12 -3.92 -0.15
C GLY A 58 -5.01 -3.40 0.98
N ARG A 59 -5.73 -2.28 0.81
CA ARG A 59 -6.62 -1.73 1.84
C ARG A 59 -8.02 -2.31 1.70
N ALA A 60 -8.49 -3.02 2.72
CA ALA A 60 -9.82 -3.65 2.71
C ALA A 60 -10.95 -2.65 2.47
N MET A 61 -10.87 -1.48 3.12
CA MET A 61 -11.92 -0.45 3.05
C MET A 61 -12.07 0.18 1.66
N ASP A 62 -11.04 0.11 0.81
CA ASP A 62 -11.10 0.68 -0.54
C ASP A 62 -11.93 -0.20 -1.50
N HIS A 63 -12.28 -1.42 -1.08
CA HIS A 63 -13.15 -2.34 -1.83
C HIS A 63 -14.59 -2.36 -1.28
N GLU A 64 -14.91 -1.51 -0.30
CA GLU A 64 -16.29 -1.34 0.16
C GLU A 64 -17.12 -0.60 -0.90
N ALA A 65 -18.43 -0.86 -0.90
CA ALA A 65 -19.34 -0.25 -1.86
C ALA A 65 -19.29 1.29 -1.76
N GLU A 66 -19.39 1.96 -2.90
CA GLU A 66 -19.29 3.43 -3.01
C GLU A 66 -20.33 4.15 -2.10
N ASP A 67 -21.45 3.49 -1.79
CA ASP A 67 -22.50 3.97 -0.90
C ASP A 67 -22.27 3.67 0.59
N ALA A 68 -21.25 2.89 0.96
CA ALA A 68 -20.95 2.57 2.35
C ALA A 68 -20.61 3.84 3.15
N PHE A 69 -19.81 4.74 2.56
CA PHE A 69 -19.48 6.04 3.16
C PHE A 69 -20.68 6.99 3.22
N GLU A 70 -21.57 6.96 2.24
CA GLU A 70 -22.80 7.75 2.25
C GLU A 70 -23.78 7.25 3.33
N ARG A 71 -23.91 5.92 3.49
CA ARG A 71 -24.71 5.30 4.55
C ARG A 71 -24.15 5.62 5.93
N LEU A 72 -22.84 5.51 6.14
CA LEU A 72 -22.21 5.83 7.42
C LEU A 72 -22.42 7.30 7.82
N ARG A 73 -22.30 8.23 6.86
CA ARG A 73 -22.66 9.65 7.05
C ARG A 73 -24.14 9.83 7.39
N ALA A 74 -25.05 9.19 6.65
CA ALA A 74 -26.48 9.27 6.91
C ALA A 74 -26.86 8.73 8.31
N HIS A 75 -26.11 7.74 8.81
CA HIS A 75 -26.30 7.16 10.14
C HIS A 75 -25.55 7.90 11.26
N GLY A 76 -24.82 8.98 10.97
CA GLY A 76 -24.17 9.84 11.98
C GLY A 76 -22.87 9.29 12.57
N TYR A 77 -22.21 8.35 11.91
CA TYR A 77 -20.95 7.76 12.35
C TYR A 77 -19.70 8.50 11.80
N MET A 78 -19.91 9.59 11.07
CA MET A 78 -18.88 10.44 10.44
C MET A 78 -19.31 11.89 10.53
#